data_AF-A0A918W703-F1
#
_entry.id   AF-A0A918W703-F1
#
_cell.length_a   1.000
_cell.length_b   1.000
_cell.length_c   1.000
_cell.angle_alpha   90.00
_cell.angle_beta   90.00
_cell.angle_gamma   90.00
#
_symmetry.space_group_name_H-M   'P 1'
#
loop_
_entity.id
_entity.type
_entity.pdbx_description
1 polymer ?
#
loop_
_entity_poly.entity_id
_entity_poly.type
_entity_poly.pdbx_seq_one_letter_code
_entity_poly.pdbx_strand_id
1 'polypeptide(L)'
;MTVTRPARLTGAALAAVLALVPFVWILGDLAALGSPEDLLRHWADTGLRAAPFRAATGPLDPLLCLAAALTALAALRSRHAAGALAATGAVTLAARLPGLWSHATGPLVTALLETALAAGLLAVALLGRRPRPGPHDPVPTRPRPRPAAAAGILLALAALALTVREVRHSSGPDPMRAVDRFTGGRSAAGTALAVPPGWLSAVLVLLLAAAACSALTAARHTRPLGLLAGGLLLGDGTAASARALFPYLRPDVQPAAAPALDGPALAAGLGTALAGAAVLVLLAGRGAPDPAPGPRPPEPAPPPPYPRPPGW
;
A
#
# COMPACT_ATOMS: atom_id res chain seq x y z
N MET A 1 -1.17 18.72 -0.06
CA MET A 1 -1.69 19.13 1.25
C MET A 1 -0.50 19.28 2.17
N THR A 2 -0.39 20.36 2.93
CA THR A 2 0.71 20.57 3.88
C THR A 2 0.26 20.20 5.29
N VAL A 3 1.16 19.58 6.05
CA VAL A 3 0.90 19.12 7.42
C VAL A 3 1.72 19.99 8.39
N THR A 4 1.14 20.36 9.53
CA THR A 4 1.86 21.11 10.57
C THR A 4 3.04 20.30 11.11
N ARG A 5 4.10 20.96 11.59
CA ARG A 5 5.27 20.29 12.18
C ARG A 5 4.91 19.26 13.27
N PRO A 6 4.04 19.55 14.26
CA PRO A 6 3.64 18.54 15.24
C PRO A 6 2.94 17.35 14.60
N ALA A 7 1.97 17.58 13.70
CA ALA A 7 1.27 16.49 13.02
C ALA A 7 2.20 15.63 12.15
N ARG A 8 3.27 16.19 11.58
CA ARG A 8 4.30 15.41 10.86
C ARG A 8 5.08 14.49 11.78
N LEU A 9 5.48 14.97 12.96
CA LEU A 9 6.21 14.16 13.94
C LEU A 9 5.33 13.06 14.51
N THR A 10 4.08 13.38 14.88
CA THR A 10 3.11 12.38 15.32
C THR A 10 2.83 11.35 14.24
N GLY A 11 2.59 11.79 13.00
CA GLY A 11 2.37 10.88 11.87
C GLY A 11 3.59 10.00 11.58
N ALA A 12 4.81 10.53 11.70
CA ALA A 12 6.03 9.75 11.56
C ALA A 12 6.19 8.70 12.68
N ALA A 13 5.91 9.08 13.92
CA ALA A 13 5.97 8.17 15.07
C ALA A 13 4.94 7.04 14.92
N LEU A 14 3.69 7.37 14.59
CA LEU A 14 2.64 6.37 14.35
C LEU A 14 3.02 5.42 13.21
N ALA A 15 3.55 5.94 12.11
CA ALA A 15 3.97 5.13 10.96
C ALA A 15 5.19 4.25 11.31
N ALA A 16 6.12 4.72 12.14
CA ALA A 16 7.25 3.93 12.61
C ALA A 16 6.80 2.79 13.53
N VAL A 17 5.89 3.06 14.48
CA VAL A 17 5.30 2.01 15.32
C VAL A 17 4.52 1.01 14.47
N LEU A 18 3.76 1.48 13.49
CA LEU A 18 3.03 0.61 12.56
C LEU A 18 3.95 -0.27 11.71
N ALA A 19 5.16 0.19 11.38
CA ALA A 19 6.16 -0.64 10.71
C ALA A 19 6.79 -1.66 11.67
N LEU A 20 6.98 -1.28 12.93
CA LEU A 20 7.62 -2.13 13.93
C LEU A 20 6.78 -3.37 14.27
N VAL A 21 5.45 -3.25 14.32
CA VAL A 21 4.54 -4.36 14.63
C VAL A 21 4.74 -5.57 13.70
N PRO A 22 4.54 -5.47 12.37
CA PRO A 22 4.79 -6.59 11.46
C PRO A 22 6.27 -6.98 11.43
N PHE A 23 7.20 -6.04 11.62
CA PHE A 23 8.63 -6.37 11.66
C PHE A 23 8.99 -7.33 12.80
N VAL A 24 8.45 -7.12 14.00
CA VAL A 24 8.66 -8.03 15.15
C VAL A 24 8.10 -9.42 14.87
N TRP A 25 6.92 -9.50 14.24
CA TRP A 25 6.35 -10.79 13.84
C TRP A 25 7.20 -11.50 12.78
N ILE A 26 7.71 -10.77 11.78
CA ILE A 26 8.62 -11.32 10.76
C ILE A 26 9.90 -11.85 11.43
N LEU A 27 10.48 -11.12 12.39
CA LEU A 27 11.64 -11.61 13.14
C LEU A 27 11.32 -12.83 13.99
N GLY A 28 10.14 -12.90 14.60
CA GLY A 28 9.67 -14.07 15.34
C GLY A 28 9.56 -15.31 14.45
N ASP A 29 8.97 -15.15 13.25
CA ASP A 29 8.87 -16.23 12.26
C ASP A 29 10.25 -16.65 11.74
N LEU A 30 11.17 -15.70 11.50
CA LEU A 30 12.55 -15.98 11.12
C LEU A 30 13.33 -16.73 12.20
N ALA A 31 13.16 -16.34 13.46
CA ALA A 31 13.79 -17.01 14.60
C ALA A 31 13.26 -18.44 14.79
N ALA A 32 11.97 -18.67 14.51
CA ALA A 32 11.35 -19.98 14.62
C ALA A 32 11.70 -20.91 13.45
N LEU A 33 11.78 -20.39 12.22
CA LEU A 33 12.14 -21.17 11.02
C LEU A 33 13.66 -21.32 10.84
N GLY A 34 14.47 -20.44 11.42
CA GLY A 34 15.93 -20.50 11.38
C GLY A 34 16.55 -20.08 10.05
N SER A 35 15.78 -19.91 8.97
CA SER A 35 16.29 -19.45 7.67
C SER A 35 15.32 -18.51 6.92
N PRO A 36 15.82 -17.50 6.19
CA PRO A 36 14.97 -16.63 5.36
C PRO A 36 14.40 -17.37 4.14
N GLU A 37 15.09 -18.39 3.65
CA GLU A 37 14.63 -19.21 2.53
C GLU A 37 13.37 -20.00 2.92
N ASP A 38 13.36 -20.58 4.13
CA ASP A 38 12.20 -21.31 4.65
C ASP A 38 11.02 -20.39 4.91
N LEU A 39 11.26 -19.14 5.35
CA LEU A 39 10.20 -18.14 5.49
C LEU A 39 9.61 -17.73 4.13
N LEU A 40 10.45 -17.47 3.13
CA LEU A 40 9.98 -17.16 1.78
C LEU A 40 9.22 -18.34 1.16
N ARG A 41 9.72 -19.56 1.38
CA ARG A 41 9.06 -20.79 0.96
C ARG A 41 7.71 -20.95 1.67
N HIS A 42 7.63 -20.65 2.97
CA HIS A 42 6.37 -20.66 3.72
C HIS A 42 5.36 -19.65 3.17
N TRP A 43 5.79 -18.42 2.86
CA TRP A 43 4.92 -17.41 2.24
C TRP A 43 4.46 -17.79 0.83
N ALA A 44 5.26 -18.58 0.12
CA ALA A 44 4.97 -19.03 -1.23
C ALA A 44 4.28 -20.41 -1.31
N ASP A 45 4.12 -21.13 -0.20
CA ASP A 45 3.49 -22.44 -0.20
C ASP A 45 2.21 -22.40 0.63
N THR A 46 1.08 -22.19 -0.04
CA THR A 46 -0.25 -22.26 0.58
C THR A 46 -0.65 -23.70 0.98
N GLY A 47 0.17 -24.70 0.64
CA GLY A 47 -0.11 -26.13 0.78
C GLY A 47 0.57 -26.84 1.95
N LEU A 48 1.51 -26.21 2.66
CA LEU A 48 2.16 -26.81 3.85
C LEU A 48 1.22 -26.79 5.07
N ARG A 49 0.10 -27.51 4.96
CA ARG A 49 -0.81 -27.81 6.07
C ARG A 49 -0.19 -28.76 7.11
N ALA A 50 0.96 -29.36 6.80
CA ALA A 50 1.61 -30.39 7.60
C ALA A 50 2.86 -29.92 8.37
N ALA A 51 3.26 -28.64 8.26
CA ALA A 51 4.37 -28.14 9.07
C ALA A 51 3.92 -27.99 10.53
N PRO A 52 4.70 -28.45 11.52
CA PRO A 52 4.38 -28.30 12.94
C PRO A 52 4.36 -26.83 13.40
N PHE A 53 4.96 -25.94 12.61
CA PHE A 53 4.99 -24.51 12.83
C PHE A 53 4.13 -23.78 11.78
N ARG A 54 3.19 -22.95 12.24
CA ARG A 54 2.41 -22.04 11.39
C ARG A 54 2.96 -20.63 11.62
N ALA A 55 3.66 -20.08 10.62
CA ALA A 55 4.15 -18.71 10.69
C ALA A 55 2.98 -17.75 10.94
N ALA A 56 3.25 -16.66 11.64
CA ALA A 56 2.24 -15.65 11.91
C ALA A 56 2.02 -14.76 10.67
N THR A 57 3.07 -14.47 9.91
CA THR A 57 3.07 -13.52 8.79
C THR A 57 2.91 -14.20 7.43
N GLY A 58 2.45 -13.42 6.46
CA GLY A 58 2.40 -13.75 5.05
C GLY A 58 3.14 -12.72 4.18
N PRO A 59 3.04 -12.84 2.84
CA PRO A 59 3.77 -11.99 1.90
C PRO A 59 3.35 -10.51 1.91
N LEU A 60 2.19 -10.18 2.49
CA LEU A 60 1.70 -8.80 2.60
C LEU A 60 2.38 -8.03 3.73
N ASP A 61 2.74 -8.69 4.84
CA ASP A 61 3.34 -8.07 6.02
C ASP A 61 4.64 -7.31 5.72
N PRO A 62 5.63 -7.85 4.97
CA PRO A 62 6.83 -7.08 4.62
C PRO A 62 6.51 -5.86 3.75
N LEU A 63 5.48 -5.92 2.91
CA LEU A 63 5.06 -4.79 2.07
C LEU A 63 4.41 -3.69 2.91
N LEU A 64 3.55 -4.05 3.86
CA LEU A 64 2.94 -3.10 4.79
C LEU A 64 3.99 -2.48 5.71
N CYS A 65 4.94 -3.28 6.20
CA CYS A 65 6.10 -2.81 6.96
C CYS A 65 6.91 -1.77 6.18
N LEU A 66 7.27 -2.09 4.93
CA LEU A 66 8.02 -1.19 4.06
C LEU A 66 7.24 0.10 3.76
N ALA A 67 5.94 -0.01 3.44
CA ALA A 67 5.09 1.14 3.17
C ALA A 67 4.99 2.07 4.39
N ALA A 68 4.81 1.51 5.60
CA ALA A 68 4.78 2.27 6.85
C ALA A 68 6.13 2.96 7.13
N ALA A 69 7.25 2.27 6.95
CA ALA A 69 8.59 2.84 7.12
C ALA A 69 8.88 3.99 6.13
N LEU A 70 8.54 3.80 4.85
CA LEU A 70 8.69 4.85 3.84
C LEU A 70 7.77 6.05 4.11
N THR A 71 6.57 5.82 4.62
CA THR A 71 5.65 6.88 5.04
C THR A 71 6.19 7.65 6.24
N ALA A 72 6.82 6.98 7.23
CA ALA A 72 7.51 7.65 8.33
C ALA A 72 8.65 8.55 7.82
N LEU A 73 9.50 8.04 6.92
CA LEU A 73 10.57 8.81 6.30
C LEU A 73 10.02 10.01 5.49
N ALA A 74 8.94 9.80 4.74
CA ALA A 74 8.28 10.86 3.98
C ALA A 74 7.70 11.94 4.91
N ALA A 75 7.11 11.54 6.05
CA ALA A 75 6.61 12.46 7.07
C ALA A 75 7.74 13.30 7.69
N LEU A 76 8.90 12.69 7.98
CA LEU A 76 10.08 13.39 8.51
C LEU A 76 10.74 14.34 7.50
N ARG A 77 10.77 13.97 6.21
CA ARG A 77 11.49 14.72 5.17
C ARG A 77 10.63 15.74 4.41
N SER A 78 9.31 15.53 4.32
CA SER A 78 8.44 16.35 3.46
C SER A 78 7.26 16.97 4.22
N ARG A 79 6.98 18.24 3.90
CA ARG A 79 5.77 18.94 4.35
C ARG A 79 4.49 18.39 3.70
N HIS A 80 4.61 17.60 2.64
CA HIS A 80 3.49 17.07 1.84
C HIS A 80 3.09 15.64 2.17
N ALA A 81 3.46 15.13 3.34
CA ALA A 81 3.28 13.74 3.71
C ALA A 81 1.82 13.31 4.01
N ALA A 82 0.87 14.25 4.10
CA ALA A 82 -0.53 13.94 4.37
C ALA A 82 -1.12 12.87 3.44
N GLY A 83 -0.78 12.91 2.15
CA GLY A 83 -1.25 11.90 1.19
C GLY A 83 -0.67 10.50 1.45
N ALA A 84 0.59 10.42 1.86
CA ALA A 84 1.22 9.14 2.21
C ALA A 84 0.66 8.59 3.53
N LEU A 85 0.53 9.44 4.56
CA LEU A 85 -0.10 9.07 5.84
C LEU A 85 -1.53 8.55 5.62
N ALA A 86 -2.33 9.26 4.82
CA ALA A 86 -3.69 8.85 4.52
C ALA A 86 -3.76 7.54 3.71
N ALA A 87 -2.91 7.39 2.69
CA ALA A 87 -2.89 6.19 1.85
C ALA A 87 -2.44 4.96 2.66
N THR A 88 -1.34 5.06 3.41
CA THR A 88 -0.86 3.98 4.27
C THR A 88 -1.88 3.64 5.35
N GLY A 89 -2.44 4.64 6.05
CA GLY A 89 -3.49 4.41 7.04
C GLY A 89 -4.73 3.72 6.45
N ALA A 90 -5.24 4.20 5.30
CA ALA A 90 -6.41 3.59 4.66
C ALA A 90 -6.15 2.13 4.24
N VAL A 91 -4.98 1.86 3.64
CA VAL A 91 -4.65 0.51 3.17
C VAL A 91 -4.40 -0.44 4.32
N THR A 92 -3.67 -0.03 5.36
CA THR A 92 -3.45 -0.88 6.53
C THR A 92 -4.76 -1.16 7.26
N LEU A 93 -5.63 -0.14 7.42
CA LEU A 93 -6.95 -0.32 8.03
C LEU A 93 -7.79 -1.32 7.22
N ALA A 94 -7.86 -1.16 5.90
CA ALA A 94 -8.60 -2.06 5.02
C ALA A 94 -8.02 -3.48 5.03
N ALA A 95 -6.70 -3.63 4.98
CA ALA A 95 -6.04 -4.94 4.99
C ALA A 95 -6.20 -5.67 6.33
N ARG A 96 -6.24 -4.94 7.45
CA ARG A 96 -6.28 -5.55 8.81
C ARG A 96 -7.68 -5.64 9.41
N LEU A 97 -8.69 -5.04 8.79
CA LEU A 97 -10.08 -5.18 9.21
C LEU A 97 -10.48 -6.66 9.43
N PRO A 98 -10.05 -7.62 8.59
CA PRO A 98 -10.30 -9.03 8.84
C PRO A 98 -9.77 -9.64 10.11
N GLY A 99 -8.70 -9.09 10.67
CA GLY A 99 -8.17 -9.57 11.94
C GLY A 99 -9.13 -9.33 13.11
N LEU A 100 -10.10 -8.40 12.98
CA LEU A 100 -11.05 -8.06 14.06
C LEU A 100 -12.08 -9.15 14.34
N TRP A 101 -12.34 -10.03 13.38
CA TRP A 101 -13.22 -11.18 13.56
C TRP A 101 -12.46 -12.49 13.76
N SER A 102 -11.14 -12.42 14.01
CA SER A 102 -10.34 -13.58 14.40
C SER A 102 -10.71 -14.06 15.81
N HIS A 103 -10.79 -15.37 15.99
CA HIS A 103 -11.04 -16.00 17.29
C HIS A 103 -9.77 -16.15 18.15
N ALA A 104 -8.58 -15.88 17.60
CA ALA A 104 -7.31 -16.03 18.30
C ALA A 104 -6.89 -14.72 18.98
N THR A 105 -6.56 -14.78 20.27
CA THR A 105 -6.28 -13.59 21.10
C THR A 105 -5.07 -12.79 20.61
N GLY A 106 -3.95 -13.44 20.26
CA GLY A 106 -2.74 -12.76 19.79
C GLY A 106 -2.93 -11.97 18.48
N PRO A 107 -3.44 -12.62 17.42
CA PRO A 107 -3.80 -11.94 16.17
C PRO A 107 -4.83 -10.84 16.34
N LEU A 108 -5.84 -11.05 17.19
CA LEU A 108 -6.87 -10.05 17.45
C LEU A 108 -6.27 -8.77 18.08
N VAL A 109 -5.42 -8.91 19.09
CA VAL A 109 -4.73 -7.77 19.72
C VAL A 109 -3.85 -7.04 18.70
N THR A 110 -3.14 -7.78 17.86
CA THR A 110 -2.30 -7.20 16.80
C THR A 110 -3.16 -6.43 15.78
N ALA A 111 -4.28 -7.00 15.33
CA ALA A 111 -5.20 -6.35 14.40
C ALA A 111 -5.82 -5.09 15.02
N LEU A 112 -6.23 -5.13 16.30
CA LEU A 112 -6.73 -3.94 17.02
C LEU A 112 -5.67 -2.84 17.10
N LEU A 113 -4.42 -3.20 17.43
CA LEU A 113 -3.31 -2.25 17.48
C LEU A 113 -3.04 -1.62 16.11
N GLU A 114 -2.90 -2.43 15.06
CA GLU A 114 -2.62 -1.95 13.70
C GLU A 114 -3.77 -1.09 13.15
N THR A 115 -5.02 -1.48 13.39
CA THR A 115 -6.19 -0.69 12.98
C THR A 115 -6.30 0.62 13.75
N ALA A 116 -5.99 0.64 15.05
CA ALA A 116 -5.93 1.87 15.84
C ALA A 116 -4.82 2.81 15.36
N LEU A 117 -3.62 2.29 15.10
CA LEU A 117 -2.51 3.05 14.53
C LEU A 117 -2.86 3.61 13.15
N ALA A 118 -3.46 2.79 12.29
CA ALA A 118 -3.91 3.17 10.96
C ALA A 118 -5.00 4.27 11.00
N ALA A 119 -5.96 4.16 11.92
CA ALA A 119 -6.95 5.20 12.18
C ALA A 119 -6.28 6.50 12.69
N GLY A 120 -5.27 6.38 13.56
CA GLY A 120 -4.44 7.51 14.01
C GLY A 120 -3.74 8.21 12.85
N LEU A 121 -3.18 7.46 11.89
CA LEU A 121 -2.56 8.04 10.69
C LEU A 121 -3.57 8.82 9.84
N LEU A 122 -4.77 8.28 9.66
CA LEU A 122 -5.87 8.98 8.97
C LEU A 122 -6.27 10.25 9.71
N ALA A 123 -6.46 10.18 11.02
CA ALA A 123 -6.79 11.33 11.85
C ALA A 123 -5.72 12.43 11.76
N VAL A 124 -4.44 12.07 11.86
CA VAL A 124 -3.32 13.02 11.69
C VAL A 124 -3.30 13.64 10.29
N ALA A 125 -3.58 12.86 9.25
CA ALA A 125 -3.64 13.36 7.87
C ALA A 125 -4.83 14.29 7.62
N LEU A 126 -5.94 14.12 8.34
CA LEU A 126 -7.15 14.92 8.25
C LEU A 126 -7.09 16.18 9.13
N LEU A 127 -6.75 16.02 10.41
CA LEU A 127 -6.71 17.09 11.41
C LEU A 127 -5.43 17.94 11.32
N GLY A 128 -4.32 17.35 10.88
CA GLY A 128 -3.04 18.04 10.72
C GLY A 128 -2.99 18.97 9.49
N ARG A 129 -4.10 19.10 8.75
CA ARG A 129 -4.19 19.93 7.54
C ARG A 129 -4.02 21.40 7.90
N ARG A 130 -3.01 22.03 7.30
CA ARG A 130 -2.86 23.49 7.37
C ARG A 130 -3.85 24.15 6.39
N PRO A 131 -4.48 25.29 6.75
CA PRO A 131 -5.27 26.12 5.84
C PRO A 131 -4.51 26.44 4.54
N ARG A 132 -5.26 26.74 3.49
CA ARG A 132 -4.76 26.88 2.11
C ARG A 132 -3.50 27.78 2.11
N PRO A 133 -2.40 27.33 1.48
CA PRO A 133 -1.18 28.14 1.43
C PRO A 133 -1.47 29.49 0.78
N GLY A 134 -0.82 30.55 1.25
CA GLY A 134 -0.98 31.89 0.65
C GLY A 134 -0.59 31.89 -0.84
N PRO A 135 -0.90 32.95 -1.60
CA PRO A 135 -0.60 33.02 -3.04
C PRO A 135 0.88 32.78 -3.42
N HIS A 136 1.79 32.81 -2.46
CA HIS A 136 3.24 32.69 -2.65
C HIS A 136 3.83 31.40 -2.04
N ASP A 137 3.01 30.57 -1.43
CA ASP A 137 3.50 29.33 -0.85
C ASP A 137 3.68 28.24 -1.92
N PRO A 138 4.82 27.53 -1.91
CA PRO A 138 5.13 26.50 -2.89
C PRO A 138 4.13 25.33 -2.81
N VAL A 139 3.40 25.12 -3.91
CA VAL A 139 2.39 24.07 -4.07
C VAL A 139 3.07 22.72 -4.37
N PRO A 140 2.55 21.57 -3.88
CA PRO A 140 3.09 20.28 -4.29
C PRO A 140 2.98 20.07 -5.80
N THR A 141 4.11 19.75 -6.43
CA THR A 141 4.24 19.48 -7.86
C THR A 141 3.30 18.35 -8.30
N ARG A 142 2.53 18.57 -9.36
CA ARG A 142 1.69 17.53 -9.97
C ARG A 142 2.55 16.57 -10.80
N PRO A 143 2.17 15.28 -10.93
CA PRO A 143 2.84 14.41 -11.89
C PRO A 143 2.65 14.93 -13.33
N ARG A 144 3.61 14.63 -14.22
CA ARG A 144 3.48 15.00 -15.64
C ARG A 144 2.27 14.25 -16.25
N PRO A 145 1.49 14.89 -17.14
CA PRO A 145 0.20 14.35 -17.58
C PRO A 145 0.35 13.01 -18.34
N ARG A 146 1.34 12.89 -19.22
CA ARG A 146 1.58 11.66 -20.00
C ARG A 146 1.91 10.44 -19.12
N PRO A 147 2.94 10.47 -18.24
CA PRO A 147 3.23 9.32 -17.39
C PRO A 147 2.13 9.06 -16.35
N ALA A 148 1.43 10.10 -15.88
CA ALA A 148 0.27 9.92 -15.01
C ALA A 148 -0.86 9.15 -15.72
N ALA A 149 -1.20 9.53 -16.95
CA ALA A 149 -2.22 8.83 -17.73
C ALA A 149 -1.83 7.37 -18.02
N ALA A 150 -0.58 7.12 -18.43
CA ALA A 150 -0.07 5.77 -18.66
C ALA A 150 -0.13 4.91 -17.39
N ALA A 151 0.32 5.45 -16.24
CA ALA A 151 0.20 4.77 -14.96
C ALA A 151 -1.26 4.50 -14.59
N GLY A 152 -2.15 5.47 -14.82
CA GLY A 152 -3.58 5.32 -14.57
C GLY A 152 -4.23 4.20 -15.39
N ILE A 153 -3.88 4.10 -16.68
CA ILE A 153 -4.36 3.02 -17.56
C ILE A 153 -3.82 1.66 -17.09
N LEU A 154 -2.54 1.56 -16.77
CA LEU A 154 -1.95 0.31 -16.26
C LEU A 154 -2.62 -0.16 -14.97
N LEU A 155 -2.87 0.78 -14.04
CA LEU A 155 -3.56 0.50 -12.78
C LEU A 155 -5.02 0.05 -13.01
N ALA A 156 -5.73 0.68 -13.96
CA ALA A 156 -7.09 0.30 -14.31
C ALA A 156 -7.15 -1.10 -14.94
N LEU A 157 -6.21 -1.43 -15.84
CA LEU A 157 -6.11 -2.76 -16.44
C LEU A 157 -5.76 -3.82 -15.39
N ALA A 158 -4.87 -3.52 -14.46
CA ALA A 158 -4.54 -4.41 -13.34
C ALA A 158 -5.77 -4.66 -12.44
N ALA A 159 -6.52 -3.60 -12.09
CA ALA A 159 -7.76 -3.73 -11.31
C ALA A 159 -8.79 -4.63 -12.04
N LEU A 160 -8.95 -4.45 -13.36
CA LEU A 160 -9.83 -5.29 -14.17
C LEU A 160 -9.37 -6.75 -14.20
N ALA A 161 -8.08 -7.00 -14.42
CA ALA A 161 -7.53 -8.35 -14.44
C ALA A 161 -7.70 -9.07 -13.09
N LEU A 162 -7.48 -8.37 -11.97
CA LEU A 162 -7.72 -8.90 -10.63
C LEU A 162 -9.20 -9.19 -10.39
N THR A 163 -10.10 -8.33 -10.87
CA THR A 163 -11.55 -8.53 -10.76
C THR A 163 -11.97 -9.77 -11.55
N VAL A 164 -11.54 -9.90 -12.80
CA VAL A 164 -11.81 -11.09 -13.64
C VAL A 164 -11.23 -12.35 -13.02
N ARG A 165 -10.04 -12.26 -12.40
CA ARG A 165 -9.45 -13.37 -11.64
C ARG A 165 -10.35 -13.78 -10.47
N GLU A 166 -10.81 -12.83 -9.65
CA GLU A 166 -11.63 -13.16 -8.47
C GLU A 166 -13.02 -13.67 -8.86
N VAL A 167 -13.64 -13.14 -9.93
CA VAL A 167 -14.90 -13.66 -10.48
C VAL A 167 -14.74 -15.12 -10.91
N ARG A 168 -13.68 -15.44 -11.65
CA ARG A 168 -13.39 -16.84 -12.04
C ARG A 168 -13.18 -17.76 -10.84
N HIS A 169 -12.51 -17.30 -9.79
CA HIS A 169 -12.35 -18.08 -8.56
C HIS A 169 -13.68 -18.29 -7.84
N SER A 170 -14.58 -17.29 -7.87
CA SER A 170 -15.89 -17.34 -7.23
C SER A 170 -16.90 -18.18 -8.00
N SER A 171 -16.71 -18.39 -9.31
CA SER A 171 -17.55 -19.26 -10.15
C SER A 171 -17.31 -20.77 -9.97
N GLY A 172 -16.51 -21.16 -8.96
CA GLY A 172 -16.28 -22.57 -8.63
C GLY A 172 -17.55 -23.27 -8.09
N PRO A 173 -17.55 -24.62 -8.03
CA PRO A 173 -18.72 -25.41 -7.66
C PRO A 173 -19.16 -25.28 -6.19
N ASP A 174 -18.34 -24.67 -5.34
CA ASP A 174 -18.60 -24.55 -3.89
C ASP A 174 -18.76 -23.07 -3.48
N PRO A 175 -20.01 -22.58 -3.33
CA PRO A 175 -20.26 -21.19 -2.97
C PRO A 175 -19.77 -20.84 -1.56
N MET A 176 -19.65 -21.82 -0.66
CA MET A 176 -19.17 -21.59 0.70
C MET A 176 -17.68 -21.24 0.69
N ARG A 177 -16.90 -21.86 -0.20
CA ARG A 177 -15.49 -21.47 -0.41
C ARG A 177 -15.33 -20.05 -0.92
N ALA A 178 -16.25 -19.57 -1.74
CA ALA A 178 -16.23 -18.19 -2.20
C ALA A 178 -16.41 -17.22 -1.03
N VAL A 179 -17.37 -17.47 -0.14
CA VAL A 179 -17.58 -16.66 1.07
C VAL A 179 -16.37 -16.73 2.00
N ASP A 180 -15.86 -17.94 2.28
CA ASP A 180 -14.71 -18.15 3.16
C ASP A 180 -13.44 -17.42 2.69
N ARG A 181 -13.27 -17.19 1.38
CA ARG A 181 -12.15 -16.38 0.84
C ARG A 181 -12.21 -14.90 1.25
N PHE A 182 -13.40 -14.36 1.52
CA PHE A 182 -13.56 -12.97 1.95
C PHE A 182 -13.64 -12.83 3.47
N THR A 183 -14.24 -13.81 4.15
CA THR A 183 -14.46 -13.77 5.60
C THR A 183 -13.40 -14.51 6.39
N GLY A 184 -12.51 -15.30 5.77
CA GLY A 184 -11.51 -16.08 6.50
C GLY A 184 -12.12 -17.26 7.29
N GLY A 185 -13.20 -17.86 6.77
CA GLY A 185 -13.87 -18.99 7.41
C GLY A 185 -13.02 -20.28 7.45
N ARG A 186 -13.59 -21.37 7.97
CA ARG A 186 -12.88 -22.63 8.28
C ARG A 186 -12.13 -23.24 7.10
N SER A 187 -12.56 -22.97 5.86
CA SER A 187 -11.90 -23.48 4.65
C SER A 187 -10.67 -22.67 4.23
N ALA A 188 -10.54 -21.43 4.72
CA ALA A 188 -9.42 -20.53 4.48
C ALA A 188 -8.39 -20.65 5.61
N ALA A 189 -7.79 -21.84 5.76
CA ALA A 189 -6.68 -22.04 6.70
C ALA A 189 -5.47 -21.18 6.27
N GLY A 190 -5.33 -19.99 6.87
CA GLY A 190 -4.23 -19.06 6.67
C GLY A 190 -3.30 -18.96 7.89
N THR A 191 -2.23 -18.19 7.74
CA THR A 191 -1.36 -17.77 8.85
C THR A 191 -2.15 -16.91 9.83
N ALA A 192 -1.65 -16.78 11.06
CA ALA A 192 -2.40 -16.16 12.14
C ALA A 192 -2.80 -14.69 11.85
N LEU A 193 -1.98 -13.96 11.09
CA LEU A 193 -2.23 -12.59 10.62
C LEU A 193 -2.61 -12.51 9.14
N ALA A 194 -2.84 -13.65 8.46
CA ALA A 194 -3.19 -13.66 7.04
C ALA A 194 -4.50 -12.91 6.80
N VAL A 195 -4.45 -12.00 5.83
CA VAL A 195 -5.65 -11.39 5.27
C VAL A 195 -6.33 -12.44 4.38
N PRO A 196 -7.65 -12.65 4.50
CA PRO A 196 -8.38 -13.53 3.59
C PRO A 196 -8.10 -13.14 2.12
N PRO A 197 -7.77 -14.09 1.24
CA PRO A 197 -7.23 -13.76 -0.08
C PRO A 197 -8.22 -13.01 -0.97
N GLY A 198 -9.52 -13.32 -0.88
CA GLY A 198 -10.57 -12.60 -1.60
C GLY A 198 -10.73 -11.17 -1.08
N TRP A 199 -10.64 -10.97 0.23
CA TRP A 199 -10.66 -9.63 0.84
C TRP A 199 -9.46 -8.80 0.38
N LEU A 200 -8.25 -9.38 0.39
CA LEU A 200 -7.05 -8.72 -0.11
C LEU A 200 -7.19 -8.34 -1.59
N SER A 201 -7.69 -9.24 -2.44
CA SER A 201 -8.01 -8.93 -3.84
C SER A 201 -8.95 -7.73 -3.95
N ALA A 202 -10.03 -7.68 -3.15
CA ALA A 202 -10.98 -6.57 -3.17
C ALA A 202 -10.33 -5.24 -2.75
N VAL A 203 -9.53 -5.24 -1.68
CA VAL A 203 -8.78 -4.06 -1.22
C VAL A 203 -7.82 -3.56 -2.30
N LEU A 204 -7.07 -4.48 -2.95
CA LEU A 204 -6.18 -4.14 -4.04
C LEU A 204 -6.94 -3.56 -5.23
N VAL A 205 -8.06 -4.17 -5.66
CA VAL A 205 -8.90 -3.66 -6.75
C VAL A 205 -9.36 -2.23 -6.46
N LEU A 206 -9.90 -1.97 -5.26
CA LEU A 206 -10.36 -0.64 -4.86
C LEU A 206 -9.22 0.37 -4.82
N LEU A 207 -8.06 -0.01 -4.29
CA LEU A 207 -6.87 0.84 -4.24
C LEU A 207 -6.37 1.17 -5.65
N LEU A 208 -6.25 0.18 -6.53
CA LEU A 208 -5.81 0.34 -7.91
C LEU A 208 -6.78 1.22 -8.71
N ALA A 209 -8.09 1.03 -8.53
CA ALA A 209 -9.12 1.85 -9.15
C ALA A 209 -9.06 3.31 -8.66
N ALA A 210 -8.95 3.54 -7.34
CA ALA A 210 -8.77 4.87 -6.78
C ALA A 210 -7.48 5.54 -7.28
N ALA A 211 -6.40 4.78 -7.39
CA ALA A 211 -5.14 5.23 -7.96
C ALA A 211 -5.29 5.63 -9.42
N ALA A 212 -5.93 4.78 -10.22
CA ALA A 212 -6.22 5.05 -11.62
C ALA A 212 -7.05 6.32 -11.80
N CYS A 213 -8.17 6.46 -11.09
CA CYS A 213 -9.00 7.65 -11.11
C CYS A 213 -8.22 8.91 -10.71
N SER A 214 -7.40 8.82 -9.64
CA SER A 214 -6.56 9.94 -9.22
C SER A 214 -5.54 10.34 -10.29
N ALA A 215 -4.99 9.36 -11.02
CA ALA A 215 -4.00 9.60 -12.06
C ALA A 215 -4.61 10.22 -13.31
N LEU A 216 -5.76 9.72 -13.74
CA LEU A 216 -6.51 10.22 -14.90
C LEU A 216 -7.06 11.64 -14.66
N THR A 217 -7.43 11.97 -13.42
CA THR A 217 -7.87 13.31 -13.03
C THR A 217 -6.71 14.26 -12.68
N ALA A 218 -5.46 13.82 -12.81
CA ALA A 218 -4.25 14.56 -12.46
C ALA A 218 -4.29 15.14 -11.03
N ALA A 219 -4.82 14.36 -10.09
CA ALA A 219 -4.98 14.76 -8.71
C ALA A 219 -3.61 14.96 -8.00
N ARG A 220 -3.59 15.76 -6.94
CA ARG A 220 -2.34 16.02 -6.19
C ARG A 220 -1.88 14.82 -5.36
N HIS A 221 -2.77 13.86 -5.10
CA HIS A 221 -2.50 12.65 -4.33
C HIS A 221 -2.15 11.44 -5.21
N THR A 222 -2.08 11.61 -6.53
CA THR A 222 -1.72 10.54 -7.48
C THR A 222 -0.40 9.87 -7.14
N ARG A 223 0.62 10.64 -6.76
CA ARG A 223 1.95 10.11 -6.51
C ARG A 223 2.02 9.18 -5.28
N PRO A 224 1.64 9.62 -4.06
CA PRO A 224 1.70 8.73 -2.90
C PRO A 224 0.79 7.50 -3.06
N LEU A 225 -0.43 7.70 -3.57
CA LEU A 225 -1.41 6.61 -3.72
C LEU A 225 -0.98 5.64 -4.83
N GLY A 226 -0.54 6.16 -5.99
CA GLY A 226 -0.06 5.33 -7.10
C GLY A 226 1.26 4.61 -6.83
N LEU A 227 2.19 5.19 -6.07
CA LEU A 227 3.41 4.50 -5.64
C LEU A 227 3.10 3.35 -4.68
N LEU A 228 2.18 3.59 -3.73
CA LEU A 228 1.75 2.55 -2.80
C LEU A 228 1.00 1.42 -3.53
N ALA A 229 0.09 1.78 -4.45
CA ALA A 229 -0.63 0.83 -5.29
C ALA A 229 0.32 0.03 -6.20
N GLY A 230 1.28 0.68 -6.85
CA GLY A 230 2.29 0.03 -7.70
C GLY A 230 3.22 -0.89 -6.91
N GLY A 231 3.62 -0.50 -5.69
CA GLY A 231 4.44 -1.33 -4.80
C GLY A 231 3.70 -2.59 -4.34
N LEU A 232 2.43 -2.47 -3.96
CA LEU A 232 1.60 -3.62 -3.60
C LEU A 232 1.32 -4.52 -4.80
N LEU A 233 1.11 -3.96 -5.98
CA LEU A 233 0.93 -4.72 -7.22
C LEU A 233 2.20 -5.51 -7.58
N LEU A 234 3.37 -4.89 -7.43
CA LEU A 234 4.67 -5.55 -7.60
C LEU A 234 4.82 -6.70 -6.59
N GLY A 235 4.46 -6.46 -5.32
CA GLY A 235 4.47 -7.46 -4.27
C GLY A 235 3.52 -8.64 -4.51
N ASP A 236 2.27 -8.40 -4.92
CA ASP A 236 1.32 -9.48 -5.27
C ASP A 236 1.82 -10.29 -6.46
N GLY A 237 2.30 -9.62 -7.51
CA GLY A 237 2.82 -10.28 -8.71
C GLY A 237 4.04 -11.15 -8.41
N THR A 238 5.01 -10.63 -7.65
CA THR A 238 6.20 -11.38 -7.23
C THR A 238 5.84 -12.57 -6.33
N ALA A 239 4.93 -12.38 -5.37
CA ALA A 239 4.45 -13.47 -4.52
C ALA A 239 3.67 -14.53 -5.32
N ALA A 240 2.92 -14.13 -6.35
CA ALA A 240 2.23 -15.06 -7.25
C ALA A 240 3.21 -15.85 -8.13
N SER A 241 4.23 -15.19 -8.69
CA SER A 241 5.30 -15.85 -9.45
C SER A 241 6.09 -16.81 -8.57
N ALA A 242 6.41 -16.41 -7.34
CA ALA A 242 7.06 -17.27 -6.35
C ALA A 242 6.23 -18.52 -6.07
N ARG A 243 4.93 -18.37 -5.79
CA ARG A 243 3.99 -19.49 -5.61
C ARG A 243 3.98 -20.46 -6.79
N ALA A 244 4.07 -19.94 -8.02
CA ALA A 244 4.12 -20.77 -9.23
C ALA A 244 5.48 -21.46 -9.44
N LEU A 245 6.59 -20.90 -8.94
CA LEU A 245 7.94 -21.40 -9.20
C LEU A 245 8.48 -22.30 -8.09
N PHE A 246 8.22 -21.99 -6.82
CA PHE A 246 8.83 -22.69 -5.68
C PHE A 246 8.60 -24.21 -5.64
N PRO A 247 7.45 -24.77 -6.07
CA PRO A 247 7.27 -26.22 -6.14
C PRO A 247 8.31 -26.92 -7.03
N TYR A 248 8.82 -26.24 -8.07
CA TYR A 248 9.80 -26.76 -9.03
C TYR A 248 11.24 -26.66 -8.54
N LEU A 249 11.49 -25.81 -7.55
CA LEU A 249 12.82 -25.60 -6.98
C LEU A 249 13.13 -26.60 -5.86
N ARG A 250 12.22 -27.52 -5.52
CA ARG A 250 12.45 -28.54 -4.49
C ARG A 250 13.36 -29.66 -5.04
N PRO A 251 14.57 -29.84 -4.50
CA PRO A 251 15.47 -30.91 -4.94
C PRO A 251 14.94 -32.31 -4.60
N ASP A 252 14.03 -32.42 -3.62
CA ASP A 252 13.55 -33.71 -3.09
C ASP A 252 12.27 -34.25 -3.76
N VAL A 253 11.65 -33.49 -4.67
CA VAL A 253 10.45 -33.95 -5.38
C VAL A 253 10.90 -34.80 -6.56
N GLN A 254 10.61 -36.11 -6.51
CA GLN A 254 10.83 -37.01 -7.64
C GLN A 254 10.16 -36.43 -8.91
N PRO A 255 10.88 -36.35 -10.05
CA PRO A 255 10.38 -35.72 -11.28
C PRO A 255 9.03 -36.29 -11.76
N ALA A 256 8.72 -37.54 -11.41
CA ALA A 256 7.46 -38.21 -11.76
C ALA A 256 6.22 -37.70 -10.98
N ALA A 257 6.42 -36.98 -9.87
CA ALA A 257 5.34 -36.42 -9.03
C ALA A 257 5.30 -34.88 -9.08
N ALA A 258 6.16 -34.24 -9.88
CA ALA A 258 6.16 -32.79 -10.02
C ALA A 258 4.88 -32.34 -10.76
N PRO A 259 4.05 -31.46 -10.18
CA PRO A 259 2.90 -30.90 -10.88
C PRO A 259 3.37 -30.20 -12.17
N ALA A 260 2.62 -30.26 -13.27
CA ALA A 260 2.97 -29.53 -14.48
C ALA A 260 3.03 -28.02 -14.21
N LEU A 261 4.05 -27.33 -14.74
CA LEU A 261 4.21 -25.87 -14.58
C LEU A 261 2.95 -25.16 -15.05
N ASP A 262 2.28 -24.46 -14.13
CA ASP A 262 1.18 -23.56 -14.45
C ASP A 262 1.73 -22.29 -15.10
N GLY A 263 2.13 -22.43 -16.37
CA GLY A 263 2.64 -21.35 -17.20
C GLY A 263 1.71 -20.12 -17.22
N PRO A 264 0.38 -20.28 -17.37
CA PRO A 264 -0.57 -19.18 -17.27
C PRO A 264 -0.50 -18.43 -15.92
N ALA A 265 -0.43 -19.14 -14.79
CA ALA A 265 -0.32 -18.49 -13.48
C ALA A 265 1.01 -17.76 -13.31
N LEU A 266 2.13 -18.36 -13.74
CA LEU A 266 3.44 -17.73 -13.70
C LEU A 266 3.49 -16.46 -14.56
N ALA A 267 2.98 -16.53 -15.79
CA ALA A 267 2.91 -15.40 -16.71
C ALA A 267 2.02 -14.28 -16.17
N ALA A 268 0.88 -14.62 -15.56
CA ALA A 268 0.01 -13.64 -14.91
C ALA A 268 0.71 -12.96 -13.72
N GLY A 269 1.42 -13.72 -12.88
CA GLY A 269 2.21 -13.18 -11.78
C GLY A 269 3.32 -12.22 -12.25
N LEU A 270 4.09 -12.63 -13.26
CA LEU A 270 5.17 -11.82 -13.84
C LEU A 270 4.63 -10.56 -14.52
N GLY A 271 3.54 -10.68 -15.29
CA GLY A 271 2.88 -9.53 -15.91
C GLY A 271 2.37 -8.52 -14.87
N THR A 272 1.81 -9.01 -13.77
CA THR A 272 1.37 -8.18 -12.64
C THR A 272 2.55 -7.47 -11.97
N ALA A 273 3.66 -8.20 -11.75
CA ALA A 273 4.89 -7.65 -11.19
C ALA A 273 5.47 -6.54 -12.08
N LEU A 274 5.58 -6.79 -13.39
CA LEU A 274 6.07 -5.83 -14.37
C LEU A 274 5.17 -4.59 -14.46
N ALA A 275 3.84 -4.76 -14.40
CA ALA A 275 2.91 -3.64 -14.36
C ALA A 275 3.13 -2.77 -13.10
N GLY A 276 3.30 -3.40 -11.93
CA GLY A 276 3.65 -2.69 -10.69
C GLY A 276 4.97 -1.91 -10.80
N ALA A 277 6.02 -2.55 -11.32
CA ALA A 277 7.31 -1.90 -11.56
C ALA A 277 7.21 -0.73 -12.54
N ALA A 278 6.46 -0.88 -13.64
CA ALA A 278 6.23 0.19 -14.61
C ALA A 278 5.52 1.39 -13.97
N VAL A 279 4.49 1.16 -13.15
CA VAL A 279 3.79 2.22 -12.40
C VAL A 279 4.76 2.96 -11.47
N LEU A 280 5.61 2.22 -10.74
CA LEU A 280 6.62 2.82 -9.87
C LEU A 280 7.58 3.72 -10.67
N VAL A 281 8.11 3.24 -11.80
CA VAL A 281 9.01 4.02 -12.67
C VAL A 281 8.32 5.27 -13.22
N LEU A 282 7.10 5.15 -13.72
CA LEU A 282 6.33 6.27 -14.27
C LEU A 282 6.04 7.35 -13.23
N LEU A 283 5.81 6.98 -11.97
CA LEU A 283 5.48 7.90 -10.87
C LEU A 283 6.68 8.32 -10.00
N ALA A 284 7.82 7.64 -10.13
CA ALA A 284 9.06 7.99 -9.44
C ALA A 284 9.67 9.30 -9.96
N GLY A 285 9.40 9.66 -11.22
CA GLY A 285 9.92 10.87 -11.86
C GLY A 285 9.59 12.19 -11.15
N ARG A 286 10.42 13.23 -11.42
CA ARG A 286 10.14 14.60 -10.96
C ARG A 286 8.80 15.09 -11.56
N GLY A 287 8.04 15.82 -10.75
CA GLY A 287 6.76 16.40 -11.15
C GLY A 287 6.89 17.36 -12.34
N ALA A 288 5.75 17.74 -12.92
CA ALA A 288 5.70 18.81 -13.90
C ALA A 288 6.29 20.10 -13.29
N PRO A 289 7.04 20.89 -14.07
CA PRO A 289 7.45 22.21 -13.65
C PRO A 289 6.21 23.02 -13.24
N ASP A 290 6.34 23.82 -12.19
CA ASP A 290 5.26 24.75 -11.87
C ASP A 290 5.05 25.69 -13.07
N PRO A 291 3.79 25.99 -13.45
CA PRO A 291 3.53 27.00 -14.46
C PRO A 291 4.19 28.31 -14.02
N ALA A 292 4.73 29.07 -14.99
CA ALA A 292 5.38 30.34 -14.72
C ALA A 292 4.48 31.19 -13.80
N PRO A 293 5.04 31.81 -12.74
CA PRO A 293 4.25 32.63 -11.84
C PRO A 293 3.49 33.67 -12.66
N GLY A 294 2.18 33.73 -12.46
CA GLY A 294 1.34 34.74 -13.12
C GLY A 294 1.83 36.15 -12.75
N PRO A 295 1.43 37.19 -13.51
CA PRO A 295 1.80 38.56 -13.23
C PRO A 295 1.56 38.88 -11.76
N ARG A 296 2.60 39.36 -11.05
CA ARG A 296 2.40 39.84 -9.67
C ARG A 296 1.37 40.96 -9.72
N PRO A 297 0.33 40.94 -8.87
CA PRO A 297 -0.50 42.12 -8.72
C PRO A 297 0.40 43.30 -8.31
N PRO A 298 0.10 44.52 -8.79
CA PRO A 298 0.87 45.69 -8.42
C PRO A 298 0.96 45.77 -6.89
N GLU A 299 2.16 46.00 -6.39
CA GLU A 299 2.40 46.18 -4.97
C GLU A 299 1.49 47.32 -4.48
N PRO A 300 0.72 47.13 -3.39
CA PRO A 300 -0.13 48.20 -2.89
C PRO A 300 0.75 49.42 -2.64
N ALA A 301 0.33 50.56 -3.20
CA ALA A 301 1.05 51.82 -3.04
C ALA A 301 1.33 52.06 -1.55
N PRO A 302 2.53 52.53 -1.19
CA PRO A 302 2.83 52.84 0.21
C PRO A 302 1.73 53.77 0.75
N PRO A 303 1.29 53.56 2.00
CA PRO A 303 0.31 54.45 2.60
C PRO A 303 0.83 55.90 2.51
N PRO A 304 -0.02 56.88 2.20
CA PRO A 304 0.40 58.26 2.12
C PRO A 304 1.10 58.66 3.43
N PRO A 305 2.18 59.46 3.36
CA PRO A 305 2.83 59.95 4.57
C PRO A 305 1.80 60.61 5.47
N TYR A 306 1.81 60.25 6.76
CA TYR A 306 0.95 60.89 7.75
C TYR A 306 1.11 62.41 7.64
N PRO A 307 0.00 63.18 7.58
CA PRO A 307 0.09 64.63 7.62
C PRO A 307 0.82 65.02 8.91
N ARG A 308 1.91 65.78 8.77
CA ARG A 308 2.60 66.34 9.93
C ARG A 308 1.61 67.22 10.69
N PRO A 309 1.50 67.07 12.03
CA PRO A 309 0.67 67.97 12.82
C PRO A 309 1.15 69.42 12.65
N PRO A 310 0.25 70.41 12.57
CA PRO A 310 0.64 71.80 12.46
C PRO A 310 1.41 72.23 13.73
N GLY A 311 2.64 72.72 13.56
CA GLY A 311 3.47 73.28 14.63
C GLY A 311 4.79 72.57 14.98
N TRP A 312 5.25 71.62 14.15
CA TRP A 312 6.60 71.02 14.22
C TRP A 312 7.49 71.47 13.07
#